data_AF-A0A2K3KCR3-F1
#
_entry.id   AF-A0A2K3KCR3-F1
#
_cell.length_a   1.000
_cell.length_b   1.000
_cell.length_c   1.000
_cell.angle_alpha   90.00
_cell.angle_beta   90.00
_cell.angle_gamma   90.00
#
_symmetry.space_group_name_H-M   'P 1'
#
loop_
_entity.id
_entity.type
_entity.pdbx_description
1 polymer ?
#
loop_
_entity_poly.entity_id
_entity_poly.type
_entity_poly.pdbx_seq_one_letter_code
_entity_poly.pdbx_strand_id
1 'polypeptide(L)' 'DYGVTISFYKAPFLVEVDVVQGKRVLKLEEIDGNGDVWRNADILSFNSGHWWTHQGSLQG' A
#
# COMPACT_ATOMS: atom_id res chain seq x y z
N ASP A 1 14.38 -1.53 27.74
CA ASP A 1 13.59 -1.54 26.50
C ASP A 1 13.97 -2.71 25.61
N TYR A 2 12.99 -3.33 24.96
CA TYR A 2 13.13 -4.59 24.24
C TYR A 2 13.81 -4.47 22.86
N GLY A 3 14.26 -3.27 22.46
CA GLY A 3 14.89 -3.05 21.16
C GLY A 3 13.95 -3.20 19.96
N VAL A 4 12.64 -3.05 20.16
CA VAL A 4 11.60 -3.24 19.13
C VAL A 4 11.10 -1.90 18.60
N THR A 5 10.95 -1.80 17.28
CA THR A 5 10.29 -0.67 16.59
C THR A 5 9.05 -1.16 15.87
N ILE A 6 7.94 -0.41 15.95
CA ILE A 6 6.70 -0.67 15.22
C ILE A 6 6.42 0.52 14.31
N SER A 7 6.18 0.27 13.02
CA SER A 7 5.87 1.28 12.02
C SER A 7 4.58 0.94 11.27
N PHE A 8 3.84 1.96 10.82
CA PHE A 8 2.64 1.81 10.02
C PHE A 8 2.74 2.68 8.75
N TYR A 9 2.50 2.07 7.59
CA TYR A 9 2.51 2.73 6.29
C TYR A 9 1.19 2.45 5.57
N LYS A 10 0.54 3.51 5.07
CA LYS A 10 -0.74 3.38 4.35
C LYS A 10 -0.49 3.07 2.87
N ALA A 11 -0.71 1.82 2.47
CA ALA A 11 -0.71 1.38 1.08
C ALA A 11 -1.93 0.46 0.82
N PRO A 12 -3.14 1.01 0.57
CA PRO A 12 -4.39 0.23 0.54
C PRO A 12 -4.37 -0.94 -0.46
N PHE A 13 -3.78 -0.72 -1.63
CA PHE A 13 -3.66 -1.72 -2.69
C PHE A 13 -2.27 -2.34 -2.80
N LEU A 14 -1.33 -1.97 -1.92
CA LEU A 14 0.11 -2.28 -1.95
C LEU A 14 0.86 -1.75 -3.17
N VAL A 15 0.26 -1.83 -4.36
CA VAL A 15 0.80 -1.34 -5.63
C VAL A 15 0.67 0.16 -5.76
N GLU A 16 1.39 0.71 -6.74
CA GLU A 16 1.32 2.11 -7.11
C GLU A 16 -0.05 2.49 -7.69
N VAL A 17 -0.44 3.73 -7.42
CA VAL A 17 -1.69 4.32 -7.88
C VAL A 17 -1.36 5.55 -8.70
N ASP A 18 -1.75 5.53 -9.96
CA ASP A 18 -1.57 6.65 -10.88
C ASP A 18 -2.89 7.38 -11.13
N VAL A 19 -2.81 8.59 -11.70
CA VAL A 19 -3.96 9.37 -12.16
C VAL A 19 -3.85 9.57 -13.67
N VAL A 20 -4.63 8.78 -14.41
CA VAL A 20 -4.70 8.87 -15.88
C VAL A 20 -6.03 9.50 -16.26
N GLN A 21 -5.99 10.66 -16.92
CA GLN A 21 -7.18 11.40 -17.36
C GLN A 21 -8.20 11.65 -16.22
N GLY A 22 -7.70 11.96 -15.02
CA GLY A 22 -8.54 12.21 -13.84
C GLY A 22 -9.13 10.96 -13.18
N LYS A 23 -8.78 9.76 -13.65
CA LYS A 23 -9.16 8.48 -13.03
C LYS A 23 -7.97 7.84 -12.34
N ARG A 24 -8.21 7.29 -11.16
CA ARG A 24 -7.20 6.49 -10.46
C ARG A 24 -7.04 5.13 -11.14
N VAL A 25 -5.80 4.74 -11.40
CA VAL A 25 -5.44 3.46 -12.02
C VAL A 25 -4.45 2.75 -11.10
N LEU A 26 -4.72 1.47 -10.79
CA LEU A 26 -3.80 0.62 -10.05
C LEU A 26 -2.78 0.04 -11.03
N LYS A 27 -1.49 0.24 -10.77
CA LYS A 27 -0.41 -0.33 -11.57
C LYS A 27 -0.01 -1.68 -10.98
N LEU A 28 -0.71 -2.75 -11.37
CA LEU A 28 -0.63 -4.06 -10.70
C LEU A 28 0.77 -4.68 -10.66
N GLU A 29 1.66 -4.26 -11.56
CA GLU A 29 3.04 -4.76 -11.66
C GLU A 29 4.08 -3.86 -10.96
N GLU A 30 3.66 -2.72 -10.40
CA GLU A 30 4.55 -1.73 -9.79
C GLU A 30 4.28 -1.63 -8.28
N ILE A 31 5.21 -2.13 -7.47
CA ILE A 31 5.17 -2.05 -5.99
C ILE A 31 6.36 -1.29 -5.41
N ASP A 32 7.42 -1.09 -6.19
CA ASP A 32 8.73 -0.66 -5.70
C ASP A 32 8.67 0.68 -4.95
N GLY A 33 7.90 1.65 -5.45
CA GLY A 33 7.73 2.95 -4.78
C GLY A 33 7.16 2.83 -3.37
N ASN A 34 6.17 1.93 -3.15
CA ASN A 34 5.65 1.65 -1.81
C ASN A 34 6.58 0.72 -1.01
N GLY A 35 7.26 -0.21 -1.69
CA GLY A 35 8.10 -1.24 -1.08
C GLY A 35 9.40 -0.71 -0.47
N ASP A 36 9.93 0.40 -0.96
CA ASP A 36 11.19 0.98 -0.47
C ASP A 36 11.16 1.30 1.03
N VAL A 37 10.02 1.73 1.58
CA VAL A 37 9.89 2.07 3.01
C VAL A 37 9.83 0.83 3.91
N TRP A 38 9.66 -0.35 3.33
CA TRP A 38 9.53 -1.64 4.03
C TRP A 38 10.80 -2.49 3.95
N ARG A 39 11.76 -2.11 3.10
CA ARG A 39 12.91 -2.95 2.71
C ARG A 39 13.78 -3.44 3.87
N ASN A 40 13.82 -2.69 4.97
CA ASN A 40 14.67 -3.00 6.14
C ASN A 40 13.89 -3.56 7.33
N ALA A 41 12.60 -3.88 7.17
CA ALA A 41 11.81 -4.45 8.25
C ALA A 41 12.15 -5.94 8.44
N ASP A 42 12.32 -6.38 9.69
CA ASP A 42 12.49 -7.81 10.00
C ASP A 42 11.20 -8.61 9.77
N ILE A 43 10.05 -7.96 9.96
CA ILE A 43 8.72 -8.56 9.81
C ILE A 43 7.81 -7.57 9.07
N LEU A 44 7.11 -8.08 8.06
CA LEU A 44 6.08 -7.35 7.32
C LEU A 44 4.71 -8.00 7.52
N SER A 45 3.69 -7.18 7.76
CA SER A 45 2.29 -7.60 7.89
C SER A 45 1.42 -6.73 7.00
N PHE A 46 0.94 -7.32 5.91
CA PHE A 46 0.13 -6.63 4.91
C PHE A 46 -1.34 -6.98 5.04
N ASN A 47 -2.21 -5.99 4.84
CA ASN A 47 -3.64 -6.20 4.69
C ASN A 47 -4.19 -5.27 3.60
N SER A 48 -4.73 -5.87 2.53
CA SER A 48 -5.29 -5.15 1.39
C SER A 48 -6.73 -5.58 1.03
N GLY A 49 -7.24 -6.67 1.60
CA GLY A 49 -8.42 -7.37 1.10
C GLY A 49 -9.68 -6.51 0.96
N HIS A 50 -10.00 -5.71 1.99
CA HIS A 50 -11.23 -4.89 2.00
C HIS A 50 -11.26 -3.82 0.90
N TRP A 51 -10.10 -3.33 0.44
CA TRP A 51 -10.03 -2.24 -0.51
C TRP A 51 -10.40 -2.63 -1.94
N TRP A 52 -10.24 -3.92 -2.30
CA TRP A 52 -10.52 -4.41 -3.65
C TRP A 52 -12.00 -4.41 -4.03
N THR A 53 -12.89 -4.37 -3.05
CA THR A 53 -14.34 -4.32 -3.28
C THR A 53 -14.91 -2.91 -3.11
N HIS A 54 -14.11 -1.94 -2.64
CA HIS A 54 -14.54 -0.57 -2.47
C HIS A 54 -14.69 0.16 -3.80
N GLN A 55 -15.76 0.95 -3.90
CA GLN A 55 -16.11 1.73 -5.09
C GLN A 55 -16.42 3.18 -4.67
N GLY A 56 -16.26 4.12 -5.60
CA GLY A 56 -16.59 5.53 -5.38
C GLY A 56 -15.81 6.13 -4.22
N SER A 57 -16.51 6.81 -3.30
CA SER A 57 -15.90 7.47 -2.13
C SER A 57 -15.26 6.53 -1.11
N LEU A 58 -15.52 5.22 -1.21
CA LEU A 58 -14.91 4.22 -0.33
C LEU A 58 -13.54 3.76 -0.82
N GLN A 59 -13.18 4.06 -2.07
CA GLN A 59 -11.93 3.59 -2.67
C GLN A 59 -10.75 4.33 -2.04
N GLY A 60 -9.91 3.59 -1.31
CA GLY A 60 -8.91 4.11 -0.35
C GLY A 60 -7.77 4.93 -0.92
#